data_AF-J8TXD1-F1
#
_entry.id   AF-J8TXD1-F1
#
_cell.length_a   1.000
_cell.length_b   1.000
_cell.length_c   1.000
_cell.angle_alpha   90.00
_cell.angle_beta   90.00
_cell.angle_gamma   90.00
#
_symmetry.space_group_name_H-M   'P 1'
#
loop_
_entity.id
_entity.type
_entity.pdbx_description
1 polymer ?
#
loop_
_entity_poly.entity_id
_entity_poly.type
_entity_poly.pdbx_seq_one_letter_code
_entity_poly.pdbx_strand_id
1 'polypeptide(L)'
;MAEQFLLLSAQDRRDALGVAADRSGRPAHLLEKDIWVVWVLQTVFGSALGDHLVFKGGTSLSKAYGVIQRFSEDVDLTYDIRIIANDLVGDEGEALPTTRSQERRWSKVVRERLPVWVKGAVQPLVEVAIGSQGVPATTRAEGEKLFIDYEATSAGSGYVAPSVMLEFGARSTGEPASPRDVRCDAAHLIEGVIFPTARPRVMHAERTFWEKVTAIHVFCLQERLRGERFSRHWHDVVRLDDAGIAASAMAD
;
A
#
# COMPACT_ATOMS: atom_id res chain seq x y z
N MET A 1 2.82 -19.38 25.50
CA MET A 1 2.03 -18.17 25.17
C MET A 1 2.48 -17.75 23.79
N ALA A 2 1.58 -17.46 22.85
CA ALA A 2 2.01 -17.10 21.50
C ALA A 2 2.62 -15.69 21.54
N GLU A 3 3.80 -15.52 20.95
CA GLU A 3 4.56 -14.27 20.97
C GLU A 3 4.40 -13.52 19.65
N GLN A 4 4.44 -12.19 19.70
CA GLN A 4 4.35 -11.36 18.49
C GLN A 4 5.66 -11.46 17.71
N PHE A 5 5.59 -11.75 16.41
CA PHE A 5 6.77 -11.95 15.56
C PHE A 5 7.80 -10.82 15.69
N LEU A 6 7.38 -9.55 15.68
CA LEU A 6 8.28 -8.40 15.72
C LEU A 6 8.95 -8.17 17.08
N LEU A 7 8.49 -8.85 18.14
CA LEU A 7 9.07 -8.80 19.48
C LEU A 7 9.98 -9.99 19.78
N LEU A 8 10.01 -10.98 18.88
CA LEU A 8 10.94 -12.10 18.96
C LEU A 8 12.40 -11.62 18.83
N SER A 9 13.32 -12.39 19.42
CA SER A 9 14.74 -12.15 19.23
C SER A 9 15.11 -12.20 17.74
N ALA A 10 16.20 -11.54 17.34
CA ALA A 10 16.64 -11.58 15.95
C ALA A 10 16.92 -13.01 15.46
N GLN A 11 17.33 -13.93 16.36
CA GLN A 11 17.53 -15.33 16.04
C GLN A 11 16.22 -16.07 15.84
N ASP A 12 15.25 -15.90 16.74
CA ASP A 12 13.94 -16.56 16.62
C ASP A 12 13.17 -16.07 15.38
N ARG A 13 13.28 -14.77 15.05
CA ARG A 13 12.74 -14.21 13.79
C ARG A 13 13.38 -14.87 12.57
N ARG A 14 14.71 -15.04 12.56
CA ARG A 14 15.41 -15.76 11.47
C ARG A 14 14.93 -17.18 11.32
N ASP A 15 14.85 -17.91 12.43
CA ASP A 15 14.48 -19.33 12.41
C ASP A 15 13.03 -19.51 11.95
N ALA A 16 12.12 -18.67 12.45
CA ALA A 16 10.73 -18.63 12.00
C ALA A 16 10.63 -18.32 10.49
N LEU A 17 11.34 -17.29 10.00
CA LEU A 17 11.36 -16.95 8.58
C LEU A 17 11.98 -18.06 7.72
N GLY A 18 12.98 -18.79 8.23
CA GLY A 18 13.56 -19.97 7.57
C GLY A 18 12.51 -21.06 7.35
N VAL A 19 11.75 -21.39 8.40
CA VAL A 19 10.65 -22.37 8.30
C VAL A 19 9.59 -21.92 7.29
N ALA A 20 9.18 -20.65 7.32
CA ALA A 20 8.20 -20.13 6.36
C ALA A 20 8.75 -20.09 4.93
N ALA A 21 10.04 -19.79 4.75
CA ALA A 21 10.69 -19.81 3.45
C ALA A 21 10.72 -21.22 2.86
N ASP A 22 11.11 -22.22 3.64
CA ASP A 22 11.13 -23.63 3.24
C ASP A 22 9.74 -24.14 2.86
N ARG A 23 8.70 -23.76 3.61
CA ARG A 23 7.31 -24.20 3.36
C ARG A 23 6.66 -23.51 2.16
N SER A 24 6.97 -22.24 1.92
CA SER A 24 6.34 -21.44 0.85
C SER A 24 7.13 -21.40 -0.45
N GLY A 25 8.42 -21.74 -0.41
CA GLY A 25 9.35 -21.49 -1.50
C GLY A 25 9.68 -20.00 -1.72
N ARG A 26 9.23 -19.11 -0.83
CA ARG A 26 9.48 -17.67 -0.92
C ARG A 26 10.73 -17.28 -0.12
N PRO A 27 11.58 -16.39 -0.63
CA PRO A 27 12.73 -15.90 0.11
C PRO A 27 12.35 -15.27 1.47
N ALA A 28 13.08 -15.62 2.53
CA ALA A 28 12.87 -15.13 3.89
C ALA A 28 12.77 -13.59 3.97
N HIS A 29 13.64 -12.87 3.26
CA HIS A 29 13.63 -11.40 3.26
C HIS A 29 12.35 -10.79 2.66
N LEU A 30 11.67 -11.48 1.73
CA LEU A 30 10.39 -11.03 1.18
C LEU A 30 9.24 -11.30 2.15
N LEU A 31 9.30 -12.41 2.90
CA LEU A 31 8.35 -12.71 3.96
C LEU A 31 8.50 -11.72 5.12
N GLU A 32 9.74 -11.38 5.50
CA GLU A 32 10.02 -10.36 6.51
C GLU A 32 9.48 -9.00 6.08
N LYS A 33 9.74 -8.59 4.84
CA LYS A 33 9.23 -7.33 4.28
C LYS A 33 7.70 -7.29 4.23
N ASP A 34 7.06 -8.42 3.89
CA ASP A 34 5.60 -8.55 3.92
C ASP A 34 5.03 -8.34 5.33
N ILE A 35 5.68 -8.88 6.36
CA ILE A 35 5.27 -8.67 7.76
C ILE A 35 5.28 -7.18 8.12
N TRP A 36 6.31 -6.45 7.70
CA TRP A 36 6.38 -4.99 7.89
C TRP A 36 5.32 -4.23 7.11
N VAL A 37 4.99 -4.66 5.88
CA VAL A 37 3.86 -4.11 5.10
C VAL A 37 2.54 -4.27 5.86
N VAL A 38 2.26 -5.46 6.40
CA VAL A 38 1.01 -5.68 7.14
C VAL A 38 1.01 -4.92 8.48
N TRP A 39 2.16 -4.83 9.16
CA TRP A 39 2.30 -4.05 10.39
C TRP A 39 2.02 -2.55 10.17
N VAL A 40 2.57 -1.96 9.10
CA VAL A 40 2.33 -0.54 8.83
C VAL A 40 0.90 -0.28 8.36
N LEU A 41 0.28 -1.19 7.61
CA LEU A 41 -1.14 -1.12 7.29
C LEU A 41 -2.00 -1.21 8.55
N GLN A 42 -1.69 -2.12 9.47
CA GLN A 42 -2.37 -2.24 10.76
C GLN A 42 -2.26 -0.93 11.56
N THR A 43 -1.07 -0.34 11.59
CA THR A 43 -0.77 0.90 12.34
C THR A 43 -1.53 2.10 11.77
N VAL A 44 -1.42 2.32 10.46
CA VAL A 44 -2.01 3.49 9.80
C VAL A 44 -3.54 3.39 9.75
N PHE A 45 -4.09 2.23 9.38
CA PHE A 45 -5.54 2.03 9.31
C PHE A 45 -6.20 1.76 10.66
N GLY A 46 -5.42 1.44 11.70
CA GLY A 46 -5.90 1.40 13.09
C GLY A 46 -5.98 2.76 13.76
N SER A 47 -5.58 3.84 13.07
CA SER A 47 -5.61 5.21 13.57
C SER A 47 -6.76 6.02 12.95
N ALA A 48 -7.00 7.23 13.46
CA ALA A 48 -7.96 8.17 12.87
C ALA A 48 -7.60 8.58 11.41
N LEU A 49 -6.35 8.43 10.99
CA LEU A 49 -5.98 8.65 9.58
C LEU A 49 -6.61 7.58 8.66
N GLY A 50 -6.84 6.37 9.19
CA GLY A 50 -7.42 5.24 8.46
C GLY A 50 -8.80 5.50 7.90
N ASP A 51 -9.59 6.37 8.55
CA ASP A 51 -10.94 6.74 8.11
C ASP A 51 -10.94 7.44 6.74
N HIS A 52 -9.85 8.14 6.44
CA HIS A 52 -9.68 8.97 5.24
C HIS A 52 -8.62 8.42 4.27
N LEU A 53 -8.10 7.22 4.54
CA LEU A 53 -7.15 6.53 3.67
C LEU A 53 -7.82 5.40 2.91
N VAL A 54 -7.36 5.18 1.69
CA VAL A 54 -7.70 4.02 0.88
C VAL A 54 -6.43 3.36 0.37
N PHE A 55 -6.30 2.05 0.61
CA PHE A 55 -5.26 1.20 0.07
C PHE A 55 -5.58 0.82 -1.37
N LYS A 56 -4.66 1.07 -2.29
CA LYS A 56 -4.86 0.90 -3.74
C LYS A 56 -3.62 0.32 -4.42
N GLY A 57 -3.65 0.30 -5.75
CA GLY A 57 -2.51 -0.12 -6.57
C GLY A 57 -2.30 -1.62 -6.60
N GLY A 58 -1.14 -2.04 -7.13
CA GLY A 58 -0.85 -3.47 -7.34
C GLY A 58 -0.77 -4.26 -6.03
N THR A 59 -0.19 -3.66 -4.99
CA THR A 59 -0.04 -4.32 -3.69
C THR A 59 -1.40 -4.64 -3.06
N SER A 60 -2.40 -3.78 -3.25
CA SER A 60 -3.77 -4.07 -2.81
C SER A 60 -4.41 -5.23 -3.58
N LEU A 61 -4.19 -5.31 -4.90
CA LEU A 61 -4.65 -6.43 -5.72
C LEU A 61 -4.02 -7.76 -5.30
N SER A 62 -2.74 -7.74 -4.91
CA SER A 62 -2.04 -8.91 -4.39
C SER A 62 -2.55 -9.30 -3.00
N LYS A 63 -2.49 -8.38 -2.04
CA LYS A 63 -2.72 -8.66 -0.61
C LYS A 63 -4.19 -8.82 -0.22
N ALA A 64 -5.10 -8.07 -0.85
CA ALA A 64 -6.51 -8.04 -0.45
C ALA A 64 -7.44 -8.81 -1.41
N TYR A 65 -7.00 -9.03 -2.64
CA TYR A 65 -7.78 -9.76 -3.65
C TYR A 65 -7.12 -11.07 -4.11
N GLY A 66 -5.80 -11.23 -3.95
CA GLY A 66 -5.08 -12.43 -4.40
C GLY A 66 -5.00 -12.56 -5.93
N VAL A 67 -5.38 -11.54 -6.69
CA VAL A 67 -5.55 -11.63 -8.16
C VAL A 67 -4.24 -11.43 -8.91
N ILE A 68 -3.24 -10.77 -8.31
CA ILE A 68 -1.89 -10.69 -8.89
C ILE A 68 -0.88 -11.39 -7.98
N GLN A 69 -0.03 -12.22 -8.58
CA GLN A 69 0.98 -13.02 -7.89
C GLN A 69 2.38 -12.46 -8.16
N ARG A 70 2.59 -11.19 -7.79
CA ARG A 70 3.93 -10.58 -7.78
C ARG A 70 4.15 -9.90 -6.45
N PHE A 71 5.38 -10.03 -5.95
CA PHE A 71 5.80 -9.27 -4.78
C PHE A 71 5.85 -7.79 -5.16
N SER A 72 5.25 -6.95 -4.32
CA SER A 72 5.30 -5.50 -4.46
C SER A 72 5.72 -4.94 -3.12
N GLU A 73 6.87 -4.27 -3.14
CA GLU A 73 7.50 -3.69 -1.97
C GLU A 73 6.87 -2.37 -1.51
N ASP A 74 6.10 -1.74 -2.40
CA ASP A 74 5.55 -0.41 -2.23
C ASP A 74 4.08 -0.49 -1.81
N VAL A 75 3.64 0.35 -0.87
CA VAL A 75 2.24 0.45 -0.46
C VAL A 75 1.67 1.76 -1.00
N ASP A 76 0.81 1.67 -2.00
CA ASP A 76 0.11 2.83 -2.56
C ASP A 76 -1.14 3.16 -1.74
N LEU A 77 -1.18 4.35 -1.15
CA LEU A 77 -2.30 4.87 -0.38
C LEU A 77 -2.83 6.14 -1.05
N THR A 78 -4.14 6.37 -1.02
CA THR A 78 -4.72 7.68 -1.32
C THR A 78 -5.41 8.24 -0.10
N TYR A 79 -5.07 9.48 0.23
CA TYR A 79 -5.74 10.27 1.25
C TYR A 79 -6.85 11.09 0.61
N ASP A 80 -8.01 11.17 1.26
CA ASP A 80 -9.20 11.78 0.69
C ASP A 80 -8.97 13.27 0.36
N ILE A 81 -9.13 13.63 -0.92
CA ILE A 81 -8.97 15.00 -1.39
C ILE A 81 -9.91 15.98 -0.68
N ARG A 82 -11.10 15.52 -0.26
CA ARG A 82 -12.08 16.33 0.47
C ARG A 82 -11.55 16.77 1.83
N ILE A 83 -10.58 16.05 2.39
CA ILE A 83 -9.98 16.35 3.68
C ILE A 83 -8.74 17.23 3.53
N ILE A 84 -7.82 16.87 2.63
CA ILE A 84 -6.56 17.64 2.45
C ILE A 84 -6.76 18.98 1.73
N ALA A 85 -7.81 19.08 0.91
CA ALA A 85 -8.12 20.22 0.06
C ALA A 85 -9.60 20.63 0.19
N ASN A 86 -10.13 20.60 1.42
CA ASN A 86 -11.50 20.98 1.73
C ASN A 86 -11.90 22.36 1.18
N ASP A 87 -11.00 23.34 1.25
CA ASP A 87 -11.14 24.70 0.73
C ASP A 87 -11.27 24.79 -0.80
N LEU A 88 -10.89 23.72 -1.51
CA LEU A 88 -10.98 23.64 -2.97
C LEU A 88 -12.19 22.83 -3.46
N VAL A 89 -12.54 21.77 -2.73
CA VAL A 89 -13.62 20.85 -3.12
C VAL A 89 -14.99 21.40 -2.72
N GLY A 90 -15.07 22.11 -1.58
CA GLY A 90 -16.35 22.53 -0.99
C GLY A 90 -17.15 21.37 -0.38
N ASP A 91 -18.33 21.67 0.16
CA ASP A 91 -19.12 20.73 0.96
C ASP A 91 -20.08 19.82 0.13
N GLU A 92 -20.32 20.10 -1.15
CA GLU A 92 -21.45 19.50 -1.91
C GLU A 92 -21.09 18.84 -3.26
N GLY A 93 -19.81 18.56 -3.55
CA GLY A 93 -19.39 18.04 -4.87
C GLY A 93 -18.92 16.57 -4.88
N GLU A 94 -18.91 15.95 -6.08
CA GLU A 94 -18.26 14.64 -6.36
C GLU A 94 -16.73 14.64 -6.18
N ALA A 95 -16.15 15.71 -5.64
CA ALA A 95 -14.71 15.94 -5.54
C ALA A 95 -13.98 15.82 -6.90
N LEU A 96 -14.62 16.35 -7.95
CA LEU A 96 -14.08 16.39 -9.31
C LEU A 96 -13.95 17.84 -9.81
N PRO A 97 -12.78 18.23 -10.37
CA PRO A 97 -12.63 19.53 -11.00
C PRO A 97 -13.42 19.59 -12.31
N THR A 98 -14.20 20.64 -12.53
CA THR A 98 -15.02 20.79 -13.76
C THR A 98 -14.24 21.41 -14.92
N THR A 99 -13.07 22.00 -14.64
CA THR A 99 -12.21 22.61 -15.66
C THR A 99 -10.75 22.21 -15.50
N ARG A 100 -9.99 22.21 -16.60
CA ARG A 100 -8.53 22.00 -16.59
C ARG A 100 -7.77 22.99 -15.70
N SER A 101 -8.29 24.22 -15.55
CA SER A 101 -7.71 25.24 -14.67
C SER A 101 -7.85 24.82 -13.20
N GLN A 102 -9.04 24.38 -12.80
CA GLN A 102 -9.29 23.85 -11.46
C GLN A 102 -8.45 22.60 -11.19
N GLU A 103 -8.40 21.65 -12.13
CA GLU A 103 -7.58 20.43 -11.99
C GLU A 103 -6.11 20.75 -11.71
N ARG A 104 -5.53 21.71 -12.46
CA ARG A 104 -4.16 22.18 -12.26
C ARG A 104 -3.97 22.85 -10.89
N ARG A 105 -4.94 23.69 -10.48
CA ARG A 105 -4.92 24.35 -9.17
C ARG A 105 -4.97 23.33 -8.03
N TRP A 106 -5.90 22.38 -8.09
CA TRP A 106 -6.06 21.30 -7.11
C TRP A 106 -4.80 20.45 -7.02
N SER A 107 -4.27 20.03 -8.18
CA SER A 107 -3.02 19.26 -8.25
C SER A 107 -1.82 20.00 -7.65
N LYS A 108 -1.74 21.33 -7.85
CA LYS A 108 -0.68 22.15 -7.26
C LYS A 108 -0.80 22.19 -5.74
N VAL A 109 -2.00 22.48 -5.23
CA VAL A 109 -2.25 22.57 -3.78
C VAL A 109 -2.01 21.23 -3.09
N VAL A 110 -2.47 20.12 -3.67
CA VAL A 110 -2.21 18.77 -3.14
C VAL A 110 -0.70 18.50 -3.09
N ARG A 111 0.06 18.83 -4.14
CA ARG A 111 1.51 18.62 -4.16
C ARG A 111 2.25 19.42 -3.09
N GLU A 112 1.72 20.58 -2.70
CA GLU A 112 2.29 21.41 -1.63
C GLU A 112 1.91 20.90 -0.23
N ARG A 113 0.65 20.45 -0.05
CA ARG A 113 0.13 20.03 1.26
C ARG A 113 0.48 18.60 1.64
N LEU A 114 0.54 17.69 0.67
CA LEU A 114 0.72 16.27 0.93
C LEU A 114 2.05 15.96 1.65
N PRO A 115 3.21 16.51 1.25
CA PRO A 115 4.45 16.30 1.98
C PRO A 115 4.42 16.81 3.42
N VAL A 116 3.75 17.96 3.65
CA VAL A 116 3.59 18.54 4.99
C VAL A 116 2.74 17.62 5.86
N TRP A 117 1.66 17.07 5.30
CA TRP A 117 0.79 16.11 5.99
C TRP A 117 1.51 14.79 6.29
N VAL A 118 2.28 14.23 5.35
CA VAL A 118 3.07 13.00 5.58
C VAL A 118 4.04 13.21 6.76
N LYS A 119 4.80 14.30 6.75
CA LYS A 119 5.77 14.62 7.80
C LYS A 119 5.11 15.01 9.13
N GLY A 120 3.97 15.68 9.10
CA GLY A 120 3.31 16.24 10.28
C GLY A 120 2.32 15.31 10.97
N ALA A 121 1.74 14.33 10.25
CA ALA A 121 0.70 13.44 10.76
C ALA A 121 1.08 11.96 10.68
N VAL A 122 1.53 11.50 9.49
CA VAL A 122 1.81 10.06 9.28
C VAL A 122 3.11 9.66 9.98
N GLN A 123 4.19 10.40 9.78
CA GLN A 123 5.49 10.06 10.34
C GLN A 123 5.44 9.98 11.88
N PRO A 124 4.90 10.97 12.61
CA PRO A 124 4.81 10.89 14.08
C PRO A 124 3.93 9.74 14.57
N LEU A 125 2.84 9.43 13.86
CA LEU A 125 1.98 8.29 14.18
C LEU A 125 2.79 6.98 14.15
N VAL A 126 3.57 6.77 13.10
CA VAL A 126 4.38 5.56 12.93
C VAL A 126 5.54 5.54 13.93
N GLU A 127 6.19 6.66 14.21
CA GLU A 127 7.26 6.76 15.23
C GLU A 127 6.74 6.43 16.63
N VAL A 128 5.54 6.91 17.00
CA VAL A 128 4.89 6.54 18.26
C VAL A 128 4.56 5.06 18.32
N ALA A 129 4.06 4.48 17.22
CA ALA A 129 3.81 3.04 17.16
C ALA A 129 5.10 2.22 17.30
N ILE A 130 6.19 2.65 16.66
CA ILE A 130 7.51 2.04 16.79
C ILE A 130 7.97 2.05 18.26
N GLY A 131 7.95 3.23 18.90
CA GLY A 131 8.43 3.40 20.27
C GLY A 131 7.57 2.67 21.31
N SER A 132 6.25 2.70 21.15
CA SER A 132 5.31 2.07 22.10
C SER A 132 5.30 0.54 21.99
N GLN A 133 5.49 -0.01 20.79
CA GLN A 133 5.55 -1.46 20.59
C GLN A 133 6.98 -2.01 20.74
N GLY A 134 8.00 -1.15 20.74
CA GLY A 134 9.40 -1.57 20.88
C GLY A 134 9.93 -2.34 19.67
N VAL A 135 9.40 -2.06 18.46
CA VAL A 135 9.84 -2.73 17.24
C VAL A 135 11.09 -2.06 16.66
N PRO A 136 12.03 -2.82 16.05
CA PRO A 136 13.33 -2.28 15.63
C PRO A 136 13.26 -1.61 14.25
N ALA A 137 12.70 -0.39 14.19
CA ALA A 137 12.60 0.38 12.95
C ALA A 137 12.81 1.89 13.17
N THR A 138 13.05 2.60 12.08
CA THR A 138 13.13 4.06 12.01
C THR A 138 12.34 4.57 10.81
N THR A 139 12.07 5.86 10.75
CA THR A 139 11.30 6.44 9.65
C THR A 139 12.06 7.56 8.93
N ARG A 140 11.77 7.73 7.64
CA ARG A 140 12.20 8.89 6.84
C ARG A 140 11.05 9.34 5.95
N ALA A 141 10.69 10.62 6.02
CA ALA A 141 9.73 11.21 5.09
C ALA A 141 10.45 11.92 3.94
N GLU A 142 10.05 11.63 2.71
CA GLU A 142 10.58 12.24 1.48
C GLU A 142 9.44 12.62 0.54
N GLY A 143 9.07 13.90 0.54
CA GLY A 143 7.93 14.37 -0.26
C GLY A 143 6.64 13.68 0.18
N GLU A 144 5.95 13.05 -0.78
CA GLU A 144 4.71 12.28 -0.56
C GLU A 144 4.95 10.83 -0.12
N LYS A 145 6.16 10.50 0.34
CA LYS A 145 6.55 9.14 0.72
C LYS A 145 6.99 9.06 2.18
N LEU A 146 6.68 7.95 2.82
CA LEU A 146 7.22 7.57 4.12
C LEU A 146 7.94 6.23 3.97
N PHE A 147 9.20 6.19 4.39
CA PHE A 147 9.99 4.97 4.49
C PHE A 147 10.02 4.49 5.93
N ILE A 148 9.86 3.17 6.11
CA ILE A 148 10.03 2.47 7.38
C ILE A 148 11.24 1.55 7.21
N ASP A 149 12.39 2.00 7.69
CA ASP A 149 13.65 1.28 7.63
C ASP A 149 13.78 0.39 8.87
N TYR A 150 13.81 -0.94 8.68
CA TYR A 150 13.79 -1.90 9.78
C TYR A 150 15.08 -2.70 9.87
N GLU A 151 15.38 -3.19 11.07
CA GLU A 151 16.52 -4.10 11.27
C GLU A 151 16.19 -5.49 10.72
N ALA A 152 16.74 -5.79 9.54
CA ALA A 152 16.55 -7.07 8.88
C ALA A 152 17.24 -8.20 9.65
N THR A 153 16.52 -9.30 9.77
CA THR A 153 17.03 -10.51 10.41
C THR A 153 17.68 -11.43 9.39
N SER A 154 17.27 -11.34 8.12
CA SER A 154 17.84 -12.09 7.01
C SER A 154 18.53 -11.19 5.99
N ALA A 155 19.81 -11.46 5.68
CA ALA A 155 20.48 -10.81 4.57
C ALA A 155 19.99 -11.43 3.26
N GLY A 156 19.23 -10.67 2.46
CA GLY A 156 18.95 -11.04 1.07
C GLY A 156 20.22 -11.00 0.21
N SER A 157 20.09 -11.26 -1.10
CA SER A 157 21.19 -11.16 -2.08
C SER A 157 21.69 -9.72 -2.33
N GLY A 158 21.33 -8.76 -1.47
CA GLY A 158 21.59 -7.32 -1.64
C GLY A 158 20.61 -6.59 -2.57
N TYR A 159 19.65 -7.28 -3.19
CA TYR A 159 18.73 -6.70 -4.19
C TYR A 159 17.48 -6.01 -3.60
N VAL A 160 17.10 -6.31 -2.36
CA VAL A 160 15.91 -5.74 -1.71
C VAL A 160 16.33 -5.06 -0.43
N ALA A 161 16.13 -3.74 -0.37
CA ALA A 161 16.40 -2.96 0.84
C ALA A 161 15.39 -3.32 1.95
N PRO A 162 15.83 -3.39 3.22
CA PRO A 162 14.98 -3.65 4.38
C PRO A 162 14.22 -2.38 4.78
N SER A 163 13.39 -1.92 3.85
CA SER A 163 12.62 -0.70 3.94
C SER A 163 11.27 -0.91 3.27
N VAL A 164 10.20 -0.54 3.95
CA VAL A 164 8.85 -0.46 3.36
C VAL A 164 8.58 0.99 2.98
N MET A 165 8.19 1.22 1.72
CA MET A 165 7.81 2.54 1.23
C MET A 165 6.28 2.65 1.20
N LEU A 166 5.74 3.63 1.90
CA LEU A 166 4.37 4.12 1.70
C LEU A 166 4.41 5.28 0.71
N GLU A 167 3.68 5.17 -0.39
CA GLU A 167 3.48 6.26 -1.35
C GLU A 167 2.07 6.81 -1.22
N PHE A 168 1.95 8.10 -0.91
CA PHE A 168 0.67 8.75 -0.73
C PHE A 168 0.29 9.53 -2.00
N GLY A 169 -0.95 9.35 -2.45
CA GLY A 169 -1.66 10.28 -3.33
C GLY A 169 -2.76 11.01 -2.56
N ALA A 170 -3.27 12.11 -3.11
CA ALA A 170 -4.46 12.76 -2.56
C ALA A 170 -5.24 13.55 -3.62
N ARG A 171 -5.30 12.99 -4.84
CA ARG A 171 -5.96 13.62 -5.99
C ARG A 171 -7.36 13.04 -6.28
N SER A 172 -7.83 12.15 -5.43
CA SER A 172 -9.12 11.47 -5.55
C SER A 172 -9.63 11.10 -4.16
N THR A 173 -10.92 10.79 -4.04
CA THR A 173 -11.51 10.23 -2.82
C THR A 173 -11.04 8.80 -2.53
N GLY A 174 -10.62 8.06 -3.57
CA GLY A 174 -10.28 6.65 -3.48
C GLY A 174 -11.50 5.71 -3.52
N GLU A 175 -12.69 6.25 -3.69
CA GLU A 175 -13.95 5.49 -3.73
C GLU A 175 -14.25 4.95 -5.15
N PRO A 176 -15.00 3.82 -5.26
CA PRO A 176 -15.51 3.00 -4.17
C PRO A 176 -14.42 2.13 -3.52
N ALA A 177 -14.53 1.96 -2.20
CA ALA A 177 -13.60 1.18 -1.38
C ALA A 177 -14.33 0.51 -0.21
N SER A 178 -13.86 -0.65 0.23
CA SER A 178 -14.45 -1.38 1.37
C SER A 178 -13.38 -2.00 2.27
N PRO A 179 -13.66 -2.17 3.56
CA PRO A 179 -12.74 -2.87 4.47
C PRO A 179 -12.47 -4.30 3.99
N ARG A 180 -11.19 -4.71 3.92
CA ARG A 180 -10.78 -6.08 3.60
C ARG A 180 -9.69 -6.54 4.55
N ASP A 181 -9.74 -7.82 4.92
CA ASP A 181 -8.71 -8.41 5.77
C ASP A 181 -7.43 -8.62 4.97
N VAL A 182 -6.30 -8.21 5.55
CA VAL A 182 -4.95 -8.41 5.03
C VAL A 182 -4.13 -9.11 6.10
N ARG A 183 -3.48 -10.20 5.72
CA ARG A 183 -2.67 -11.05 6.62
C ARG A 183 -1.26 -11.22 6.05
N CYS A 184 -0.30 -11.49 6.94
CA CYS A 184 1.06 -11.81 6.53
C CYS A 184 1.09 -13.14 5.76
N ASP A 185 1.93 -13.23 4.75
CA ASP A 185 2.07 -14.43 3.92
C ASP A 185 2.63 -15.60 4.74
N ALA A 186 3.45 -15.31 5.75
CA ALA A 186 3.97 -16.28 6.69
C ALA A 186 2.96 -16.75 7.76
N ALA A 187 1.80 -16.08 7.91
CA ALA A 187 0.93 -16.26 9.07
C ALA A 187 0.33 -17.66 9.22
N HIS A 188 0.15 -18.39 8.12
CA HIS A 188 -0.40 -19.76 8.11
C HIS A 188 0.69 -20.83 8.06
N LEU A 189 1.96 -20.43 8.07
CA LEU A 189 3.10 -21.32 7.88
C LEU A 189 3.82 -21.63 9.19
N ILE A 190 3.60 -20.85 10.25
CA ILE A 190 4.30 -20.98 11.52
C ILE A 190 3.27 -21.02 12.65
N GLU A 191 3.28 -22.09 13.43
CA GLU A 191 2.42 -22.23 14.61
C GLU A 191 3.06 -21.53 15.82
N GLY A 192 2.24 -21.03 16.74
CA GLY A 192 2.71 -20.43 18.00
C GLY A 192 3.27 -19.00 17.89
N VAL A 193 3.32 -18.42 16.69
CA VAL A 193 3.75 -17.03 16.45
C VAL A 193 2.57 -16.19 15.99
N ILE A 194 2.38 -15.02 16.61
CA ILE A 194 1.35 -14.06 16.22
C ILE A 194 1.94 -13.08 15.21
N PHE A 195 1.30 -12.99 14.05
CA PHE A 195 1.65 -12.04 13.01
C PHE A 195 0.72 -10.82 13.01
N PRO A 196 1.21 -9.65 12.58
CA PRO A 196 0.35 -8.50 12.30
C PRO A 196 -0.80 -8.87 11.36
N THR A 197 -1.95 -8.23 11.58
CA THR A 197 -3.11 -8.31 10.70
C THR A 197 -3.69 -6.91 10.53
N ALA A 198 -4.21 -6.61 9.35
CA ALA A 198 -4.77 -5.30 9.04
C ALA A 198 -6.15 -5.46 8.40
N ARG A 199 -7.01 -4.45 8.57
CA ARG A 199 -8.31 -4.37 7.89
C ARG A 199 -8.48 -3.02 7.18
N PRO A 200 -7.60 -2.68 6.23
CA PRO A 200 -7.65 -1.40 5.53
C PRO A 200 -8.93 -1.24 4.70
N ARG A 201 -9.34 0.01 4.46
CA ARG A 201 -10.26 0.32 3.35
C ARG A 201 -9.50 0.11 2.05
N VAL A 202 -9.94 -0.84 1.24
CA VAL A 202 -9.27 -1.18 -0.02
C VAL A 202 -10.14 -0.76 -1.20
N MET A 203 -9.52 -0.08 -2.17
CA MET A 203 -10.17 0.29 -3.42
C MET A 203 -10.77 -0.95 -4.09
N HIS A 204 -11.98 -0.82 -4.64
CA HIS A 204 -12.61 -1.90 -5.39
C HIS A 204 -11.74 -2.31 -6.58
N ALA A 205 -11.69 -3.61 -6.88
CA ALA A 205 -10.83 -4.09 -7.95
C ALA A 205 -11.35 -3.66 -9.31
N GLU A 206 -12.67 -3.48 -9.45
CA GLU A 206 -13.37 -2.90 -10.59
C GLU A 206 -12.92 -1.46 -10.86
N ARG A 207 -12.83 -0.64 -9.79
CA ARG A 207 -12.28 0.71 -9.88
C ARG A 207 -10.82 0.68 -10.32
N THR A 208 -10.02 -0.25 -9.75
CA THR A 208 -8.62 -0.42 -10.13
C THR A 208 -8.48 -0.85 -11.58
N PHE A 209 -9.35 -1.73 -12.08
CA PHE A 209 -9.41 -2.13 -13.49
C PHE A 209 -9.57 -0.91 -14.41
N TRP A 210 -10.55 -0.05 -14.12
CA TRP A 210 -10.75 1.18 -14.89
C TRP A 210 -9.55 2.14 -14.80
N GLU A 211 -8.95 2.33 -13.61
CA GLU A 211 -7.73 3.13 -13.48
C GLU A 211 -6.59 2.60 -14.37
N LYS A 212 -6.43 1.27 -14.47
CA LYS A 212 -5.41 0.64 -15.31
C LYS A 212 -5.72 0.79 -16.80
N VAL A 213 -6.95 0.52 -17.22
CA VAL A 213 -7.39 0.60 -18.63
C VAL A 213 -7.30 2.04 -19.13
N THR A 214 -7.76 3.03 -18.36
CA THR A 214 -7.66 4.44 -18.75
C THR A 214 -6.21 4.91 -18.80
N ALA A 215 -5.36 4.48 -17.86
CA ALA A 215 -3.92 4.80 -17.92
C ALA A 215 -3.29 4.25 -19.21
N ILE A 216 -3.55 2.97 -19.54
CA ILE A 216 -3.11 2.34 -20.78
C ILE A 216 -3.56 3.14 -22.00
N HIS A 217 -4.85 3.51 -22.07
CA HIS A 217 -5.41 4.29 -23.15
C HIS A 217 -4.69 5.63 -23.35
N VAL A 218 -4.46 6.38 -22.28
CA VAL A 218 -3.73 7.65 -22.32
C VAL A 218 -2.31 7.46 -22.83
N PHE A 219 -1.61 6.39 -22.42
CA PHE A 219 -0.25 6.12 -22.88
C PHE A 219 -0.20 5.77 -24.36
N CYS A 220 -1.15 4.97 -24.86
CA CYS A 220 -1.28 4.68 -26.27
C CYS A 220 -1.55 5.94 -27.09
N LEU A 221 -2.49 6.79 -26.65
CA LEU A 221 -2.81 8.06 -27.34
C LEU A 221 -1.62 9.03 -27.38
N GLN A 222 -0.80 9.05 -26.33
CA GLN A 222 0.36 9.94 -26.27
C GLN A 222 1.60 9.37 -26.99
N GLU A 223 1.53 8.13 -27.49
CA GLU A 223 2.68 7.39 -28.05
C GLU A 223 3.89 7.33 -27.10
N ARG A 224 3.63 7.37 -25.78
CA ARG A 224 4.66 7.40 -24.73
C ARG A 224 4.77 6.06 -24.02
N LEU A 225 5.06 5.00 -24.77
CA LEU A 225 5.36 3.69 -24.22
C LEU A 225 6.78 3.70 -23.60
N ARG A 226 6.91 3.86 -22.27
CA ARG A 226 8.22 4.01 -21.61
C ARG A 226 8.58 2.88 -20.63
N GLY A 227 8.97 1.71 -21.13
CA GLY A 227 9.73 0.71 -20.34
C GLY A 227 8.92 -0.22 -19.41
N GLU A 228 9.62 -0.96 -18.56
CA GLU A 228 9.11 -2.12 -17.79
C GLU A 228 7.96 -1.82 -16.81
N ARG A 229 7.83 -0.57 -16.34
CA ARG A 229 6.71 -0.21 -15.44
C ARG A 229 5.35 -0.26 -16.15
N PHE A 230 5.32 -0.10 -17.46
CA PHE A 230 4.08 -0.07 -18.24
C PHE A 230 3.53 -1.45 -18.56
N SER A 231 4.38 -2.45 -18.79
CA SER A 231 3.94 -3.84 -19.00
C SER A 231 3.18 -4.39 -17.79
N ARG A 232 3.46 -3.88 -16.58
CA ARG A 232 2.73 -4.23 -15.36
C ARG A 232 1.25 -3.83 -15.42
N HIS A 233 0.91 -2.71 -16.06
CA HIS A 233 -0.50 -2.30 -16.21
C HIS A 233 -1.26 -3.31 -17.09
N TRP A 234 -0.67 -3.73 -18.20
CA TRP A 234 -1.25 -4.76 -19.06
C TRP A 234 -1.38 -6.11 -18.34
N HIS A 235 -0.34 -6.54 -17.62
CA HIS A 235 -0.40 -7.73 -16.79
C HIS A 235 -1.54 -7.65 -15.75
N ASP A 236 -1.68 -6.52 -15.05
CA ASP A 236 -2.74 -6.33 -14.06
C ASP A 236 -4.13 -6.45 -14.67
N VAL A 237 -4.35 -5.84 -15.84
CA VAL A 237 -5.64 -5.93 -16.55
C VAL A 237 -5.97 -7.37 -16.92
N VAL A 238 -5.02 -8.13 -17.47
CA VAL A 238 -5.22 -9.54 -17.80
C VAL A 238 -5.54 -10.36 -16.54
N ARG A 239 -4.85 -10.12 -15.43
CA ARG A 239 -5.14 -10.83 -14.16
C ARG A 239 -6.48 -10.47 -13.55
N LEU A 240 -6.92 -9.22 -13.69
CA LEU A 240 -8.25 -8.80 -13.27
C LEU A 240 -9.33 -9.46 -14.14
N ASP A 241 -9.08 -9.59 -15.44
CA ASP A 241 -9.97 -10.30 -16.37
C ASP A 241 -10.04 -11.81 -16.08
N ASP A 242 -8.90 -12.47 -15.88
CA ASP A 242 -8.81 -13.88 -15.46
C ASP A 242 -9.63 -14.16 -14.19
N ALA A 243 -9.71 -13.18 -13.28
CA ALA A 243 -10.47 -13.25 -12.04
C ALA A 243 -11.96 -12.86 -12.18
N GLY A 244 -12.44 -12.58 -13.39
CA GLY A 244 -13.82 -12.19 -13.69
C GLY A 244 -14.17 -10.75 -13.32
N ILE A 245 -13.21 -9.94 -12.90
CA ILE A 245 -13.43 -8.56 -12.43
C ILE A 245 -13.72 -7.62 -13.61
N ALA A 246 -13.12 -7.85 -14.76
CA ALA A 246 -13.36 -7.02 -15.94
C ALA A 246 -14.84 -7.05 -16.38
N ALA A 247 -15.46 -8.24 -16.38
CA ALA A 247 -16.88 -8.38 -16.72
C ALA A 247 -17.78 -7.65 -15.72
N SER A 248 -17.47 -7.75 -14.41
CA SER A 248 -18.16 -6.99 -13.35
C SER A 248 -18.01 -5.49 -13.57
N ALA A 249 -16.78 -5.01 -13.80
CA ALA A 249 -16.46 -3.60 -13.98
C ALA A 249 -17.09 -2.97 -15.22
N MET A 250 -17.32 -3.75 -16.28
CA MET A 250 -17.98 -3.28 -17.51
C MET A 250 -19.51 -3.29 -17.42
N ALA A 251 -20.07 -3.98 -16.42
CA ALA A 251 -21.52 -4.07 -16.21
C ALA A 251 -22.07 -3.00 -15.23
N ASP A 252 -21.17 -2.34 -14.48
CA ASP A 252 -21.42 -1.19 -13.59
C ASP A 252 -21.51 0.12 -14.39
#